data_AF-A7ZGS4-F1
#
_entry.id   AF-A7ZGS4-F1
#
_cell.length_a   1.000
_cell.length_b   1.000
_cell.length_c   1.000
_cell.angle_alpha   90.00
_cell.angle_beta   90.00
_cell.angle_gamma   90.00
#
_symmetry.space_group_name_H-M   'P 1'
#
loop_
_entity.id
_entity.type
_entity.pdbx_description
1 polymer ?
#
loop_
_entity_poly.entity_id
_entity_poly.type
_entity_poly.pdbx_seq_one_letter_code
_entity_poly.pdbx_strand_id
1 'polypeptide(L)'
;MTLAAITMTAPEAASPVQMYRATYSPDDNKLRLYAASRLDPETYKKVHDAGFRWAPKQALFVAPAWTPGREDVLLSLAGEIVDEDSTLAERQEVRAERFTGYSGKRASESAQALDEVERLAAMIPPGQPILVGHHSERRARRDAQRIENGMKRAVMLFDRAEYWEERARSALLHAKYKERPDVRWRRIKKIEADLRKAEKTIAQSQKYLTMWRAESLDLNMAKLISSHDHISACFPLDTYPRPAEKSQYEGNRSLWSALDDDIITTEQAREIAIRCHERQIQHQQRWVT
;
A
#
# COMPACT_ATOMS: atom_id res chain seq x y z
N MET A 1 -37.15 -52.07 34.40
CA MET A 1 -37.11 -50.75 33.74
C MET A 1 -35.72 -50.18 33.91
N THR A 2 -34.85 -50.43 32.93
CA THR A 2 -33.46 -49.96 32.89
C THR A 2 -33.42 -48.65 32.11
N LEU A 3 -33.10 -47.55 32.81
CA LEU A 3 -32.95 -46.22 32.22
C LEU A 3 -31.68 -46.20 31.36
N ALA A 4 -31.86 -45.96 30.05
CA ALA A 4 -30.78 -45.70 29.12
C ALA A 4 -30.20 -44.31 29.36
N ALA A 5 -28.88 -44.22 29.60
CA ALA A 5 -28.17 -42.96 29.70
C ALA A 5 -28.07 -42.31 28.31
N ILE A 6 -28.73 -41.17 28.14
CA ILE A 6 -28.57 -40.30 26.97
C ILE A 6 -27.21 -39.64 27.10
N THR A 7 -26.24 -40.07 26.29
CA THR A 7 -24.97 -39.34 26.12
C THR A 7 -25.26 -38.04 25.37
N MET A 8 -25.25 -36.92 26.09
CA MET A 8 -25.26 -35.60 25.48
C MET A 8 -23.90 -35.37 24.83
N THR A 9 -23.87 -35.45 23.50
CA THR A 9 -22.77 -34.95 22.68
C THR A 9 -22.56 -33.47 23.02
N ALA A 10 -21.38 -33.14 23.54
CA ALA A 10 -20.98 -31.76 23.82
C ALA A 10 -21.08 -30.93 22.53
N PRO A 11 -21.53 -29.67 22.61
CA PRO A 11 -21.53 -28.80 21.44
C PRO A 11 -20.08 -28.64 20.97
N GLU A 12 -19.88 -28.94 19.69
CA GLU A 12 -18.67 -28.66 18.95
C GLU A 12 -18.22 -27.23 19.28
N ALA A 13 -16.98 -27.11 19.78
CA ALA A 13 -16.43 -25.84 20.22
C ALA A 13 -16.56 -24.82 19.10
N ALA A 14 -17.35 -23.77 19.35
CA ALA A 14 -17.44 -22.62 18.46
C ALA A 14 -16.01 -22.18 18.11
N SER A 15 -15.70 -22.15 16.80
CA SER A 15 -14.46 -21.59 16.28
C SER A 15 -14.15 -20.27 16.98
N PRO A 16 -12.89 -20.02 17.38
CA PRO A 16 -12.54 -18.79 18.07
C PRO A 16 -13.04 -17.62 17.25
N VAL A 17 -13.86 -16.75 17.86
CA VAL A 17 -14.36 -15.51 17.28
C VAL A 17 -13.22 -14.90 16.48
N GLN A 18 -13.35 -14.84 15.15
CA GLN A 18 -12.30 -14.34 14.26
C GLN A 18 -11.88 -12.96 14.75
N MET A 19 -10.74 -12.90 15.44
CA MET A 19 -10.20 -11.67 16.05
C MET A 19 -9.90 -10.62 14.97
N TYR A 20 -9.80 -11.09 13.73
CA TYR A 20 -9.47 -10.36 12.53
C TYR A 20 -10.47 -10.66 11.43
N ARG A 21 -10.88 -9.60 10.72
CA ARG A 21 -11.64 -9.71 9.49
C ARG A 21 -10.85 -9.04 8.37
N ALA A 22 -10.66 -9.74 7.26
CA ALA A 22 -9.96 -9.21 6.10
C ALA A 22 -10.93 -9.03 4.93
N THR A 23 -10.78 -7.92 4.20
CA THR A 23 -11.62 -7.64 3.03
C THR A 23 -10.84 -7.13 1.83
N TYR A 24 -11.40 -7.34 0.65
CA TYR A 24 -10.91 -6.82 -0.62
C TYR A 24 -12.01 -6.03 -1.34
N SER A 25 -11.62 -4.99 -2.09
CA SER A 25 -12.54 -4.27 -2.98
C SER A 25 -11.90 -4.08 -4.37
N PRO A 26 -12.49 -4.66 -5.43
CA PRO A 26 -12.02 -4.47 -6.81
C PRO A 26 -12.11 -3.01 -7.30
N ASP A 27 -13.02 -2.22 -6.71
CA ASP A 27 -13.26 -0.82 -7.10
C ASP A 27 -12.07 0.12 -6.82
N ASP A 28 -11.27 -0.20 -5.82
CA ASP A 28 -10.05 0.53 -5.46
C ASP A 28 -8.80 -0.34 -5.38
N ASN A 29 -8.92 -1.65 -5.62
CA ASN A 29 -7.86 -2.65 -5.50
C ASN A 29 -7.24 -2.66 -4.09
N LYS A 30 -8.00 -2.39 -3.02
CA LYS A 30 -7.44 -2.30 -1.67
C LYS A 30 -7.80 -3.48 -0.80
N LEU A 31 -6.83 -3.90 -0.01
CA LEU A 31 -6.97 -4.86 1.06
C LEU A 31 -7.11 -4.13 2.40
N ARG A 32 -8.03 -4.60 3.24
CA ARG A 32 -8.28 -4.04 4.59
C ARG A 32 -8.26 -5.16 5.62
N LEU A 33 -7.74 -4.83 6.79
CA LEU A 33 -7.74 -5.68 7.97
C LEU A 33 -8.41 -4.94 9.12
N TYR A 34 -9.53 -5.47 9.56
CA TYR A 34 -10.26 -5.05 10.74
C TYR A 34 -9.81 -5.91 11.91
N ALA A 35 -9.50 -5.26 13.04
CA ALA A 35 -9.10 -5.93 14.27
C ALA A 35 -9.96 -5.40 15.42
N ALA A 36 -10.51 -6.31 16.23
CA ALA A 36 -11.35 -5.93 17.38
C ALA A 36 -10.52 -5.25 18.49
N SER A 37 -9.24 -5.61 18.60
CA SER A 37 -8.30 -5.08 19.58
C SER A 37 -7.00 -4.62 18.93
N ARG A 38 -6.18 -3.91 19.70
CA ARG A 38 -4.83 -3.54 19.27
C ARG A 38 -4.02 -4.79 18.96
N LEU A 39 -3.32 -4.77 17.82
CA LEU A 39 -2.39 -5.84 17.44
C LEU A 39 -1.24 -5.92 18.44
N ASP A 40 -0.82 -7.15 18.75
CA ASP A 40 0.44 -7.37 19.45
C ASP A 40 1.64 -6.88 18.59
N PRO A 41 2.82 -6.64 19.20
CA PRO A 41 3.96 -6.09 18.48
C PRO A 41 4.44 -6.93 17.29
N GLU A 42 4.35 -8.25 17.37
CA GLU A 42 4.80 -9.15 16.31
C GLU A 42 3.85 -9.11 15.12
N THR A 43 2.54 -9.22 15.37
CA THR A 43 1.50 -9.11 14.34
C THR A 43 1.52 -7.72 13.71
N TYR A 44 1.65 -6.66 14.51
CA TYR A 44 1.77 -5.29 13.99
C TYR A 44 2.96 -5.16 13.03
N LYS A 45 4.13 -5.71 13.40
CA LYS A 45 5.32 -5.68 12.54
C LYS A 45 5.08 -6.41 11.23
N LYS A 46 4.52 -7.63 11.27
CA LYS A 46 4.17 -8.40 10.06
C LYS A 46 3.24 -7.61 9.12
N VAL A 47 2.17 -7.04 9.66
CA VAL A 47 1.20 -6.23 8.91
C VAL A 47 1.84 -4.96 8.35
N HIS A 48 2.68 -4.28 9.14
CA HIS A 48 3.38 -3.07 8.73
C HIS A 48 4.40 -3.32 7.59
N ASP A 49 5.18 -4.40 7.70
CA ASP A 49 6.21 -4.80 6.75
C ASP A 49 5.59 -5.25 5.41
N ALA A 50 4.38 -5.83 5.44
CA ALA A 50 3.57 -6.10 4.26
C ALA A 50 2.98 -4.82 3.59
N GLY A 51 3.17 -3.66 4.22
CA GLY A 51 2.79 -2.35 3.70
C GLY A 51 1.41 -1.86 4.11
N PHE A 52 0.75 -2.51 5.07
CA PHE A 52 -0.50 -2.00 5.63
C PHE A 52 -0.22 -0.80 6.54
N ARG A 53 -1.16 0.15 6.56
CA ARG A 53 -1.11 1.35 7.40
C ARG A 53 -2.39 1.50 8.19
N TRP A 54 -2.25 1.89 9.46
CA TRP A 54 -3.38 2.17 10.33
C TRP A 54 -4.13 3.42 9.86
N ALA A 55 -5.45 3.33 9.75
CA ALA A 55 -6.37 4.41 9.42
C ALA A 55 -7.21 4.76 10.66
N PRO A 56 -6.78 5.71 11.52
CA PRO A 56 -7.38 5.94 12.83
C PRO A 56 -8.86 6.27 12.80
N LYS A 57 -9.30 7.02 11.78
CA LYS A 57 -10.71 7.44 11.62
C LYS A 57 -11.61 6.33 11.07
N GLN A 58 -11.06 5.20 10.66
CA GLN A 58 -11.79 4.04 10.16
C GLN A 58 -11.57 2.80 11.04
N ALA A 59 -10.66 2.89 12.02
CA ALA A 59 -10.27 1.78 12.90
C ALA A 59 -9.87 0.49 12.16
N LEU A 60 -9.13 0.63 11.05
CA LEU A 60 -8.68 -0.50 10.24
C LEU A 60 -7.25 -0.29 9.72
N PHE A 61 -6.60 -1.37 9.32
CA PHE A 61 -5.36 -1.35 8.55
C PHE A 61 -5.68 -1.47 7.05
N VAL A 62 -5.02 -0.67 6.21
CA VAL A 62 -5.25 -0.69 4.75
C VAL A 62 -3.94 -0.80 3.98
N ALA A 63 -3.92 -1.65 2.96
CA ALA A 63 -2.87 -1.71 1.96
C ALA A 63 -3.36 -1.09 0.62
N PRO A 64 -2.49 -0.41 -0.13
CA PRO A 64 -2.89 0.39 -1.29
C PRO A 64 -3.23 -0.42 -2.55
N ALA A 65 -2.84 -1.70 -2.60
CA ALA A 65 -3.06 -2.60 -3.72
C ALA A 65 -3.15 -4.06 -3.22
N TRP A 66 -3.91 -4.94 -3.88
CA TRP A 66 -3.72 -6.38 -3.72
C TRP A 66 -2.37 -6.81 -4.27
N THR A 67 -1.70 -7.71 -3.55
CA THR A 67 -0.53 -8.47 -4.01
C THR A 67 -0.60 -9.85 -3.36
N PRO A 68 -0.03 -10.90 -3.98
CA PRO A 68 -0.07 -12.24 -3.38
C PRO A 68 0.53 -12.28 -1.97
N GLY A 69 1.65 -11.58 -1.75
CA GLY A 69 2.27 -11.53 -0.42
C GLY A 69 1.43 -10.80 0.64
N ARG A 70 0.56 -9.84 0.25
CA ARG A 70 -0.37 -9.20 1.19
C ARG A 70 -1.57 -10.09 1.48
N GLU A 71 -2.02 -10.83 0.49
CA GLU A 71 -3.04 -11.86 0.64
C GLU A 71 -2.57 -12.96 1.62
N ASP A 72 -1.34 -13.47 1.50
CA ASP A 72 -0.80 -14.45 2.47
C ASP A 72 -0.89 -13.96 3.91
N VAL A 73 -0.53 -12.70 4.14
CA VAL A 73 -0.56 -12.10 5.47
C VAL A 73 -2.00 -12.01 6.00
N LEU A 74 -2.96 -11.67 5.15
CA LEU A 74 -4.36 -11.62 5.56
C LEU A 74 -4.95 -13.02 5.76
N LEU A 75 -4.68 -13.98 4.88
CA LEU A 75 -5.12 -15.35 5.04
C LEU A 75 -4.53 -15.99 6.30
N SER A 76 -3.26 -15.71 6.63
CA SER A 76 -2.64 -16.16 7.88
C SER A 76 -3.30 -15.57 9.14
N LEU A 77 -3.94 -14.40 9.05
CA LEU A 77 -4.52 -13.72 10.21
C LEU A 77 -6.03 -13.96 10.33
N ALA A 78 -6.77 -13.83 9.24
CA ALA A 78 -8.23 -13.90 9.19
C ALA A 78 -8.77 -15.24 8.66
N GLY A 79 -7.93 -16.07 8.04
CA GLY A 79 -8.31 -17.35 7.41
C GLY A 79 -8.93 -17.18 6.02
N GLU A 80 -9.65 -16.08 5.79
CA GLU A 80 -10.30 -15.77 4.52
C GLU A 80 -10.26 -14.27 4.23
N ILE A 81 -10.44 -13.91 2.95
CA ILE A 81 -10.61 -12.53 2.50
C ILE A 81 -11.98 -12.46 1.83
N VAL A 82 -12.90 -11.72 2.44
CA VAL A 82 -14.26 -11.53 1.90
C VAL A 82 -14.38 -10.23 1.13
N ASP A 83 -15.46 -10.06 0.39
CA ASP A 83 -15.75 -8.78 -0.23
C ASP A 83 -15.98 -7.70 0.83
N GLU A 84 -15.54 -6.49 0.53
CA GLU A 84 -15.79 -5.33 1.37
C GLU A 84 -17.27 -4.95 1.35
N ASP A 85 -17.89 -4.88 2.53
CA ASP A 85 -19.35 -4.68 2.67
C ASP A 85 -19.84 -3.35 2.08
N SER A 86 -19.00 -2.31 2.20
CA SER A 86 -19.34 -0.99 1.72
C SER A 86 -19.01 -0.84 0.24
N THR A 87 -19.76 0.00 -0.47
CA THR A 87 -19.37 0.38 -1.84
C THR A 87 -18.28 1.46 -1.83
N LEU A 88 -17.59 1.64 -2.96
CA LEU A 88 -16.66 2.78 -3.08
C LEU A 88 -17.38 4.12 -2.87
N ALA A 89 -18.62 4.24 -3.37
CA ALA A 89 -19.45 5.43 -3.24
C ALA A 89 -19.72 5.76 -1.76
N GLU A 90 -20.26 4.81 -0.99
CA GLU A 90 -20.53 4.97 0.45
C GLU A 90 -19.27 5.37 1.22
N ARG A 91 -18.11 4.74 0.93
CA ARG A 91 -16.85 5.12 1.56
C ARG A 91 -16.41 6.54 1.23
N GLN A 92 -16.64 7.00 -0.01
CA GLN A 92 -16.34 8.38 -0.39
C GLN A 92 -17.34 9.37 0.21
N GLU A 93 -18.60 8.99 0.40
CA GLU A 93 -19.61 9.80 1.09
C GLU A 93 -19.24 10.01 2.56
N VAL A 94 -18.96 8.93 3.30
CA VAL A 94 -18.47 9.03 4.71
C VAL A 94 -17.17 9.84 4.80
N ARG A 95 -16.32 9.79 3.76
CA ARG A 95 -15.13 10.65 3.68
C ARG A 95 -15.50 12.12 3.43
N ALA A 96 -16.44 12.39 2.54
CA ALA A 96 -16.91 13.72 2.21
C ALA A 96 -17.59 14.36 3.43
N GLU A 97 -18.49 13.67 4.11
CA GLU A 97 -19.16 14.15 5.33
C GLU A 97 -18.17 14.57 6.42
N ARG A 98 -17.13 13.75 6.65
CA ARG A 98 -16.06 14.12 7.59
C ARG A 98 -15.34 15.40 7.18
N PHE A 99 -15.06 15.57 5.89
CA PHE A 99 -14.43 16.79 5.38
C PHE A 99 -15.35 18.00 5.46
N THR A 100 -16.64 17.84 5.18
CA THR A 100 -17.66 18.87 5.40
C THR A 100 -17.70 19.29 6.87
N GLY A 101 -17.65 18.34 7.81
CA GLY A 101 -17.55 18.64 9.24
C GLY A 101 -16.28 19.42 9.62
N TYR A 102 -15.14 19.09 9.02
CA TYR A 102 -13.90 19.87 9.21
C TYR A 102 -14.01 21.28 8.62
N SER A 103 -14.60 21.42 7.43
CA SER A 103 -14.84 22.71 6.79
C SER A 103 -15.73 23.59 7.67
N GLY A 104 -16.90 23.09 8.08
CA GLY A 104 -17.83 23.83 8.94
C GLY A 104 -17.22 24.25 10.27
N LYS A 105 -16.39 23.39 10.89
CA LYS A 105 -15.65 23.77 12.10
C LYS A 105 -14.69 24.93 11.85
N ARG A 106 -13.93 24.92 10.74
CA ARG A 106 -13.01 26.01 10.40
C ARG A 106 -13.71 27.29 10.02
N ALA A 107 -14.84 27.21 9.31
CA ALA A 107 -15.69 28.36 9.00
C ALA A 107 -16.23 29.01 10.28
N SER A 108 -16.71 28.20 11.24
CA SER A 108 -17.18 28.70 12.55
C SER A 108 -16.04 29.37 13.35
N GLU A 109 -14.86 28.76 13.40
CA GLU A 109 -13.69 29.37 14.06
C GLU A 109 -13.23 30.67 13.37
N SER A 110 -13.38 30.77 12.03
CA SER A 110 -13.11 31.99 11.26
C SER A 110 -14.10 33.10 11.62
N ALA A 111 -15.40 32.80 11.62
CA ALA A 111 -16.44 33.75 12.01
C ALA A 111 -16.23 34.28 13.44
N GLN A 112 -15.91 33.40 14.39
CA GLN A 112 -15.59 33.81 15.77
C GLN A 112 -14.36 34.75 15.84
N ALA A 113 -13.33 34.50 15.03
CA ALA A 113 -12.16 35.37 14.96
C ALA A 113 -12.51 36.75 14.36
N LEU A 114 -13.41 36.80 13.36
CA LEU A 114 -13.92 38.06 12.82
C LEU A 114 -14.75 38.83 13.85
N ASP A 115 -15.65 38.16 14.57
CA ASP A 115 -16.46 38.76 15.64
C ASP A 115 -15.59 39.34 16.77
N GLU A 116 -14.47 38.69 17.10
CA GLU A 116 -13.50 39.20 18.07
C GLU A 116 -12.78 40.44 17.53
N VAL A 117 -12.34 40.40 16.27
CA VAL A 117 -11.69 41.55 15.60
C VAL A 117 -12.65 42.74 15.51
N GLU A 118 -13.91 42.52 15.16
CA GLU A 118 -14.94 43.55 15.09
C GLU A 118 -15.18 44.18 16.46
N ARG A 119 -15.29 43.36 17.52
CA ARG A 119 -15.40 43.86 18.90
C ARG A 119 -14.19 44.68 19.33
N LEU A 120 -12.98 44.25 18.97
CA LEU A 120 -11.75 45.00 19.26
C LEU A 120 -11.70 46.33 18.49
N ALA A 121 -12.08 46.31 17.21
CA ALA A 121 -12.11 47.49 16.34
C ALA A 121 -13.17 48.50 16.78
N ALA A 122 -14.34 48.06 17.24
CA ALA A 122 -15.42 48.93 17.70
C ALA A 122 -15.04 49.77 18.94
N MET A 123 -14.05 49.34 19.72
CA MET A 123 -13.51 50.11 20.84
C MET A 123 -12.54 51.22 20.42
N ILE A 124 -12.11 51.25 19.15
CA ILE A 124 -11.19 52.24 18.61
C ILE A 124 -11.98 53.24 17.75
N PRO A 125 -11.94 54.55 18.05
CA PRO A 125 -12.56 55.56 17.21
C PRO A 125 -12.02 55.49 15.77
N PRO A 126 -12.90 55.44 14.75
CA PRO A 126 -12.47 55.30 13.37
C PRO A 126 -11.62 56.49 12.92
N GLY A 127 -10.51 56.21 12.24
CA GLY A 127 -9.61 57.22 11.68
C GLY A 127 -8.65 57.87 12.69
N GLN A 128 -8.64 57.47 13.96
CA GLN A 128 -7.68 57.99 14.93
C GLN A 128 -6.25 57.52 14.62
N PRO A 129 -5.28 58.41 14.31
CA PRO A 129 -3.91 58.00 14.09
C PRO A 129 -3.23 57.57 15.39
N ILE A 130 -2.25 56.66 15.28
CA ILE A 130 -1.40 56.32 16.42
C ILE A 130 -0.52 57.53 16.74
N LEU A 131 -0.78 58.15 17.90
CA LEU A 131 -0.02 59.30 18.38
C LEU A 131 1.37 58.86 18.89
N VAL A 132 2.40 59.07 18.07
CA VAL A 132 3.79 58.72 18.39
C VAL A 132 4.31 59.60 19.53
N GLY A 133 4.91 59.00 20.56
CA GLY A 133 5.42 59.69 21.75
C GLY A 133 4.37 59.99 22.84
N HIS A 134 3.09 59.64 22.61
CA HIS A 134 2.02 59.83 23.60
C HIS A 134 1.90 58.63 24.54
N HIS A 135 1.42 58.83 25.77
CA HIS A 135 1.30 57.74 26.77
C HIS A 135 0.37 56.58 26.33
N SER A 136 -0.56 56.84 25.40
CA SER A 136 -1.48 55.84 24.83
C SER A 136 -0.91 55.04 23.65
N GLU A 137 0.25 55.43 23.11
CA GLU A 137 0.88 54.85 21.92
C GLU A 137 1.05 53.33 22.03
N ARG A 138 1.55 52.85 23.19
CA ARG A 138 1.78 51.42 23.43
C ARG A 138 0.49 50.61 23.40
N ARG A 139 -0.63 51.18 23.89
CA ARG A 139 -1.95 50.53 23.86
C ARG A 139 -2.47 50.48 22.43
N ALA A 140 -2.46 51.61 21.72
CA ALA A 140 -2.92 51.72 20.34
C ALA A 140 -2.17 50.75 19.40
N ARG A 141 -0.84 50.64 19.52
CA ARG A 141 -0.05 49.66 18.75
C ARG A 141 -0.43 48.21 19.07
N ARG A 142 -0.66 47.89 20.35
CA ARG A 142 -1.04 46.54 20.76
C ARG A 142 -2.42 46.16 20.22
N ASP A 143 -3.37 47.09 20.24
CA ASP A 143 -4.73 46.85 19.76
C ASP A 143 -4.74 46.69 18.24
N ALA A 144 -4.00 47.54 17.51
CA ALA A 144 -3.78 47.39 16.07
C ALA A 144 -3.14 46.03 15.73
N GLN A 145 -2.10 45.62 16.47
CA GLN A 145 -1.45 44.32 16.26
C GLN A 145 -2.39 43.13 16.53
N ARG A 146 -3.25 43.23 17.54
CA ARG A 146 -4.26 42.20 17.85
C ARG A 146 -5.30 42.08 16.75
N ILE A 147 -5.81 43.21 16.27
CA ILE A 147 -6.74 43.28 15.13
C ILE A 147 -6.11 42.65 13.88
N GLU A 148 -4.88 43.04 13.56
CA GLU A 148 -4.14 42.49 12.41
C GLU A 148 -3.95 40.97 12.52
N ASN A 149 -3.50 40.48 13.68
CA ASN A 149 -3.29 39.06 13.91
C ASN A 149 -4.59 38.25 13.90
N GLY A 150 -5.66 38.81 14.49
CA GLY A 150 -6.99 38.22 14.44
C GLY A 150 -7.52 38.11 13.01
N MET A 151 -7.34 39.16 12.21
CA MET A 151 -7.72 39.17 10.80
C MET A 151 -6.93 38.13 9.99
N LYS A 152 -5.60 38.08 10.15
CA LYS A 152 -4.77 37.03 9.51
C LYS A 152 -5.23 35.63 9.89
N ARG A 153 -5.56 35.42 11.16
CA ARG A 153 -6.09 34.14 11.65
C ARG A 153 -7.44 33.80 11.02
N ALA A 154 -8.36 34.76 10.93
CA ALA A 154 -9.67 34.58 10.32
C ALA A 154 -9.56 34.14 8.85
N VAL A 155 -8.73 34.84 8.07
CA VAL A 155 -8.44 34.50 6.66
C VAL A 155 -7.84 33.09 6.55
N MET A 156 -6.79 32.76 7.32
CA MET A 156 -6.21 31.42 7.30
C MET A 156 -7.21 30.31 7.66
N LEU A 157 -8.16 30.57 8.55
CA LEU A 157 -9.21 29.61 8.91
C LEU A 157 -10.25 29.47 7.81
N PHE A 158 -10.60 30.57 7.14
CA PHE A 158 -11.49 30.58 5.99
C PHE A 158 -10.90 29.78 4.82
N ASP A 159 -9.64 30.03 4.44
CA ASP A 159 -8.95 29.28 3.40
C ASP A 159 -8.89 27.76 3.71
N ARG A 160 -8.71 27.42 4.99
CA ARG A 160 -8.76 26.01 5.44
C ARG A 160 -10.16 25.42 5.35
N ALA A 161 -11.21 26.20 5.56
CA ALA A 161 -12.58 25.75 5.39
C ALA A 161 -12.86 25.42 3.92
N GLU A 162 -12.50 26.32 3.00
CA GLU A 162 -12.62 26.11 1.56
C GLU A 162 -11.81 24.90 1.08
N TYR A 163 -10.57 24.75 1.58
CA TYR A 163 -9.75 23.57 1.29
C TYR A 163 -10.49 22.27 1.63
N TRP A 164 -11.09 22.17 2.83
CA TRP A 164 -11.81 20.96 3.21
C TRP A 164 -13.10 20.76 2.43
N GLU A 165 -13.81 21.83 2.07
CA GLU A 165 -14.98 21.78 1.22
C GLU A 165 -14.64 21.22 -0.18
N GLU A 166 -13.58 21.72 -0.81
CA GLU A 166 -13.11 21.23 -2.10
C GLU A 166 -12.68 19.75 -2.02
N ARG A 167 -12.06 19.34 -0.91
CA ARG A 167 -11.71 17.94 -0.66
C ARG A 167 -12.94 17.05 -0.49
N ALA A 168 -14.01 17.55 0.14
CA ALA A 168 -15.29 16.84 0.25
C ALA A 168 -15.92 16.63 -1.12
N ARG A 169 -16.04 17.70 -1.91
CA ARG A 169 -16.53 17.66 -3.30
C ARG A 169 -15.71 16.70 -4.16
N SER A 170 -14.39 16.77 -4.06
CA SER A 170 -13.47 15.90 -4.81
C SER A 170 -13.65 14.42 -4.48
N ALA A 171 -13.95 14.07 -3.22
CA ALA A 171 -14.20 12.69 -2.82
C ALA A 171 -15.44 12.13 -3.54
N LEU A 172 -16.53 12.90 -3.58
CA LEU A 172 -17.77 12.51 -4.28
C LEU A 172 -17.55 12.40 -5.79
N LEU A 173 -16.83 13.35 -6.40
CA LEU A 173 -16.48 13.29 -7.82
C LEU A 173 -15.60 12.08 -8.15
N HIS A 174 -14.72 11.68 -7.22
CA HIS A 174 -13.86 10.51 -7.40
C HIS A 174 -14.66 9.21 -7.51
N ALA A 175 -15.68 9.02 -6.66
CA ALA A 175 -16.57 7.87 -6.75
C ALA A 175 -17.27 7.80 -8.12
N LYS A 176 -17.92 8.91 -8.52
CA LYS A 176 -18.59 9.02 -9.83
C LYS A 176 -17.63 8.76 -10.99
N TYR A 177 -16.41 9.27 -10.92
CA TYR A 177 -15.39 9.05 -11.95
C TYR A 177 -15.03 7.56 -12.06
N LYS A 178 -14.89 6.86 -10.94
CA LYS A 178 -14.52 5.43 -10.89
C LYS A 178 -15.63 4.52 -11.42
N GLU A 179 -16.87 4.96 -11.34
CA GLU A 179 -18.03 4.24 -11.88
C GLU A 179 -18.16 4.32 -13.40
N ARG A 180 -17.58 5.35 -14.04
CA ARG A 180 -17.71 5.57 -15.48
C ARG A 180 -17.30 4.32 -16.29
N PRO A 181 -18.11 3.90 -17.28
CA PRO A 181 -17.82 2.72 -18.10
C PRO A 181 -16.45 2.76 -18.79
N ASP A 182 -16.05 3.92 -19.31
CA ASP A 182 -14.76 4.08 -19.99
C ASP A 182 -13.57 3.97 -19.03
N VAL A 183 -13.74 4.37 -17.76
CA VAL A 183 -12.72 4.22 -16.71
C VAL A 183 -12.59 2.76 -16.27
N ARG A 184 -13.73 2.07 -16.08
CA ARG A 184 -13.76 0.63 -15.79
C ARG A 184 -13.13 -0.18 -16.91
N TRP A 185 -13.50 0.10 -18.16
CA TRP A 185 -12.93 -0.57 -19.33
C TRP A 185 -11.41 -0.43 -19.43
N ARG A 186 -10.86 0.79 -19.23
CA ARG A 186 -9.39 1.00 -19.22
C ARG A 186 -8.70 0.21 -18.11
N ARG A 187 -9.34 0.04 -16.96
CA ARG A 187 -8.81 -0.76 -15.85
C ARG A 187 -8.78 -2.24 -16.20
N ILE A 188 -9.89 -2.78 -16.72
CA ILE A 188 -9.98 -4.17 -17.18
C ILE A 188 -8.89 -4.44 -18.23
N LYS A 189 -8.78 -3.58 -19.24
CA LYS A 189 -7.74 -3.69 -20.28
C LYS A 189 -6.32 -3.72 -19.72
N LYS A 190 -6.06 -2.97 -18.64
CA LYS A 190 -4.77 -2.99 -17.94
C LYS A 190 -4.56 -4.33 -17.23
N ILE A 191 -5.55 -4.81 -16.48
CA ILE A 191 -5.49 -6.11 -15.79
C ILE A 191 -5.25 -7.24 -16.80
N GLU A 192 -5.97 -7.24 -17.92
CA GLU A 192 -5.77 -8.21 -19.02
C GLU A 192 -4.38 -8.10 -19.65
N ALA A 193 -3.78 -6.91 -19.72
CA ALA A 193 -2.41 -6.74 -20.18
C ALA A 193 -1.38 -7.28 -19.18
N ASP A 194 -1.61 -7.05 -17.88
CA ASP A 194 -0.76 -7.56 -16.80
C ASP A 194 -0.85 -9.10 -16.73
N LEU A 195 -2.05 -9.68 -16.90
CA LEU A 195 -2.28 -11.13 -17.01
C LEU A 195 -1.48 -11.73 -18.19
N ARG A 196 -1.64 -11.19 -19.40
CA ARG A 196 -0.89 -11.66 -20.59
C ARG A 196 0.62 -11.58 -20.40
N LYS A 197 1.10 -10.56 -19.67
CA LYS A 197 2.53 -10.42 -19.36
C LYS A 197 3.00 -11.53 -18.42
N ALA A 198 2.25 -11.82 -17.36
CA ALA A 198 2.54 -12.90 -16.43
C ALA A 198 2.54 -14.27 -17.13
N GLU A 199 1.51 -14.55 -17.93
CA GLU A 199 1.40 -15.79 -18.73
C GLU A 199 2.57 -15.95 -19.71
N LYS A 200 2.94 -14.88 -20.43
CA LYS A 200 4.11 -14.89 -21.32
C LYS A 200 5.39 -15.22 -20.55
N THR A 201 5.57 -14.66 -19.36
CA THR A 201 6.73 -14.96 -18.51
C THR A 201 6.73 -16.41 -18.05
N ILE A 202 5.58 -16.96 -17.65
CA ILE A 202 5.44 -18.38 -17.28
C ILE A 202 5.82 -19.26 -18.47
N ALA A 203 5.24 -19.02 -19.65
CA ALA A 203 5.52 -19.78 -20.86
C ALA A 203 7.00 -19.72 -21.27
N GLN A 204 7.62 -18.55 -21.16
CA GLN A 204 9.05 -18.38 -21.43
C GLN A 204 9.92 -19.17 -20.45
N SER A 205 9.62 -19.10 -19.14
CA SER A 205 10.34 -19.88 -18.13
C SER A 205 10.13 -21.39 -18.30
N GLN A 206 8.93 -21.83 -18.67
CA GLN A 206 8.66 -23.25 -18.99
C GLN A 206 9.48 -23.72 -20.19
N LYS A 207 9.58 -22.90 -21.25
CA LYS A 207 10.43 -23.20 -22.42
C LYS A 207 11.89 -23.41 -22.02
N TYR A 208 12.45 -22.52 -21.20
CA TYR A 208 13.83 -22.67 -20.73
C TYR A 208 14.00 -23.86 -19.77
N LEU A 209 13.03 -24.14 -18.90
CA LEU A 209 13.07 -25.35 -18.06
C LEU A 209 13.18 -26.62 -18.90
N THR A 210 12.42 -26.73 -19.99
CA THR A 210 12.53 -27.88 -20.91
C THR A 210 13.93 -27.99 -21.50
N MET A 211 14.54 -26.87 -21.89
CA MET A 211 15.90 -26.85 -22.46
C MET A 211 16.96 -27.24 -21.41
N TRP A 212 16.88 -26.70 -20.20
CA TRP A 212 17.83 -26.98 -19.12
C TRP A 212 17.69 -28.41 -18.56
N ARG A 213 16.48 -28.98 -18.58
CA ARG A 213 16.21 -30.36 -18.15
C ARG A 213 16.49 -31.41 -19.23
N ALA A 214 16.91 -31.01 -20.43
CA ALA A 214 17.23 -31.96 -21.48
C ALA A 214 18.37 -32.89 -21.02
N GLU A 215 18.18 -34.20 -21.18
CA GLU A 215 19.18 -35.21 -20.83
C GLU A 215 20.46 -35.05 -21.65
N SER A 216 20.33 -34.59 -22.89
CA SER A 216 21.44 -34.37 -23.83
C SER A 216 22.15 -33.02 -23.66
N LEU A 217 22.00 -32.33 -22.52
CA LEU A 217 22.61 -31.02 -22.30
C LEU A 217 24.13 -31.12 -22.19
N ASP A 218 24.83 -30.65 -23.21
CA ASP A 218 26.29 -30.48 -23.19
C ASP A 218 26.70 -29.02 -22.89
N LEU A 219 28.01 -28.77 -22.82
CA LEU A 219 28.55 -27.43 -22.55
C LEU A 219 28.18 -26.39 -23.62
N ASN A 220 28.17 -26.79 -24.90
CA ASN A 220 27.86 -25.89 -25.99
C ASN A 220 26.38 -25.49 -25.98
N MET A 221 25.50 -26.44 -25.71
CA MET A 221 24.07 -26.22 -25.49
C MET A 221 23.84 -25.35 -24.25
N ALA A 222 24.53 -25.62 -23.14
CA ALA A 222 24.40 -24.81 -21.93
C ALA A 222 24.83 -23.35 -22.15
N LYS A 223 25.95 -23.12 -22.88
CA LYS A 223 26.36 -21.78 -23.30
C LYS A 223 25.33 -21.15 -24.23
N LEU A 224 24.83 -21.87 -25.24
CA LEU A 224 23.82 -21.35 -26.17
C LEU A 224 22.50 -20.99 -25.47
N ILE A 225 22.04 -21.80 -24.53
CA ILE A 225 20.83 -21.50 -23.75
C ILE A 225 21.09 -20.27 -22.88
N SER A 226 22.23 -20.23 -22.18
CA SER A 226 22.60 -19.12 -21.28
C SER A 226 22.71 -17.77 -21.99
N SER A 227 23.12 -17.75 -23.27
CA SER A 227 23.23 -16.51 -24.05
C SER A 227 21.86 -15.87 -24.33
N HIS A 228 20.78 -16.65 -24.30
CA HIS A 228 19.41 -16.18 -24.51
C HIS A 228 18.60 -16.09 -23.21
N ASP A 229 18.90 -16.91 -22.21
CA ASP A 229 18.17 -16.97 -20.95
C ASP A 229 18.58 -15.83 -19.99
N HIS A 230 19.79 -15.28 -20.15
CA HIS A 230 20.29 -14.12 -19.41
C HIS A 230 20.24 -14.24 -17.87
N ILE A 231 20.27 -15.46 -17.35
CA ILE A 231 20.36 -15.70 -15.90
C ILE A 231 21.73 -15.27 -15.38
N SER A 232 21.72 -14.55 -14.26
CA SER A 232 22.92 -14.16 -13.53
C SER A 232 22.83 -14.57 -12.07
N ALA A 233 23.98 -14.87 -11.47
CA ALA A 233 24.13 -15.24 -10.06
C ALA A 233 25.46 -14.73 -9.51
N CYS A 234 25.59 -14.73 -8.17
CA CYS A 234 26.87 -14.50 -7.51
C CYS A 234 27.59 -15.84 -7.32
N PHE A 235 28.92 -15.84 -7.48
CA PHE A 235 29.76 -17.04 -7.40
C PHE A 235 30.87 -16.87 -6.36
N PRO A 236 30.55 -16.94 -5.06
CA PRO A 236 31.54 -16.83 -3.99
C PRO A 236 32.55 -17.98 -4.03
N LEU A 237 33.78 -17.71 -3.62
CA LEU A 237 34.91 -18.65 -3.66
C LEU A 237 34.72 -19.83 -2.70
N ASP A 238 33.96 -19.64 -1.63
CA ASP A 238 33.62 -20.69 -0.67
C ASP A 238 32.83 -21.85 -1.29
N THR A 239 31.94 -21.52 -2.24
CA THR A 239 31.00 -22.42 -2.89
C THR A 239 31.50 -22.84 -4.27
N TYR A 240 32.19 -21.93 -4.97
CA TYR A 240 32.73 -22.13 -6.32
C TYR A 240 34.25 -21.89 -6.31
N PRO A 241 35.02 -22.81 -5.70
CA PRO A 241 36.47 -22.69 -5.60
C PRO A 241 37.09 -22.72 -7.01
N ARG A 242 38.07 -21.84 -7.23
CA ARG A 242 38.72 -21.67 -8.53
C ARG A 242 40.22 -21.42 -8.39
N PRO A 243 41.04 -21.83 -9.37
CA PRO A 243 42.48 -21.55 -9.38
C PRO A 243 42.78 -20.05 -9.32
N ALA A 244 43.92 -19.68 -8.73
CA ALA A 244 44.35 -18.28 -8.59
C ALA A 244 44.52 -17.56 -9.93
N GLU A 245 44.74 -18.31 -11.01
CA GLU A 245 44.91 -17.81 -12.39
C GLU A 245 43.60 -17.28 -13.00
N LYS A 246 42.45 -17.69 -12.47
CA LYS A 246 41.13 -17.26 -12.93
C LYS A 246 40.64 -16.04 -12.16
N SER A 247 39.60 -15.39 -12.70
CA SER A 247 38.95 -14.26 -12.06
C SER A 247 38.48 -14.62 -10.64
N GLN A 248 38.96 -13.89 -9.64
CA GLN A 248 38.57 -14.08 -8.24
C GLN A 248 37.26 -13.35 -7.86
N TYR A 249 36.63 -12.65 -8.81
CA TYR A 249 35.42 -11.85 -8.58
C TYR A 249 34.22 -12.69 -8.10
N GLU A 250 33.67 -12.34 -6.94
CA GLU A 250 32.54 -13.04 -6.30
C GLU A 250 31.17 -12.41 -6.55
N GLY A 251 31.12 -11.30 -7.27
CA GLY A 251 29.88 -10.57 -7.52
C GLY A 251 29.02 -11.18 -8.63
N ASN A 252 28.05 -10.39 -9.10
CA ASN A 252 27.04 -10.85 -10.05
C ASN A 252 27.65 -11.10 -11.44
N ARG A 253 27.42 -12.29 -12.00
CA ARG A 253 27.87 -12.68 -13.34
C ARG A 253 26.83 -13.57 -14.03
N SER A 254 26.77 -13.51 -15.36
CA SER A 254 25.87 -14.38 -16.14
C SER A 254 26.31 -15.85 -16.06
N LEU A 255 25.37 -16.77 -16.24
CA LEU A 255 25.68 -18.20 -16.39
C LEU A 255 26.59 -18.44 -17.60
N TRP A 256 26.42 -17.67 -18.67
CA TRP A 256 27.25 -17.77 -19.87
C TRP A 256 28.73 -17.52 -19.53
N SER A 257 29.05 -16.40 -18.89
CA SER A 257 30.43 -16.08 -18.53
C SER A 257 30.98 -17.01 -17.47
N ALA A 258 30.15 -17.49 -16.53
CA ALA A 258 30.58 -18.47 -15.54
C ALA A 258 30.92 -19.84 -16.16
N LEU A 259 30.21 -20.24 -17.21
CA LEU A 259 30.54 -21.43 -18.01
C LEU A 259 31.74 -21.21 -18.92
N ASP A 260 31.95 -19.97 -19.41
CA ASP A 260 33.06 -19.64 -20.30
C ASP A 260 34.40 -19.56 -19.55
N ASP A 261 34.38 -18.99 -18.36
CA ASP A 261 35.54 -18.93 -17.46
C ASP A 261 35.80 -20.26 -16.72
N ASP A 262 35.03 -21.32 -17.00
CA ASP A 262 35.11 -22.61 -16.32
C ASP A 262 35.03 -22.46 -14.79
N ILE A 263 34.10 -21.63 -14.31
CA ILE A 263 33.86 -21.38 -12.88
C ILE A 263 32.75 -22.27 -12.34
N ILE A 264 31.80 -22.61 -13.21
CA ILE A 264 30.75 -23.59 -12.92
C ILE A 264 30.74 -24.68 -13.99
N THR A 265 30.32 -25.87 -13.58
CA THR A 265 30.02 -26.97 -14.51
C THR A 265 28.67 -26.78 -15.18
N THR A 266 28.41 -27.56 -16.23
CA THR A 266 27.11 -27.61 -16.91
C THR A 266 25.98 -28.00 -15.96
N GLU A 267 26.24 -28.95 -15.04
CA GLU A 267 25.27 -29.39 -14.04
C GLU A 267 24.97 -28.29 -13.02
N GLN A 268 26.00 -27.58 -12.53
CA GLN A 268 25.79 -26.44 -11.64
C GLN A 268 25.00 -25.31 -12.32
N ALA A 269 25.27 -25.04 -13.61
CA ALA A 269 24.50 -24.08 -14.39
C ALA A 269 23.03 -24.52 -14.53
N ARG A 270 22.80 -25.82 -14.82
CA ARG A 270 21.46 -26.42 -14.88
C ARG A 270 20.71 -26.24 -13.57
N GLU A 271 21.30 -26.58 -12.43
CA GLU A 271 20.68 -26.46 -11.10
C GLU A 271 20.28 -25.01 -10.81
N ILE A 272 21.18 -24.05 -11.06
CA ILE A 272 20.91 -22.62 -10.85
C ILE A 272 19.75 -22.16 -11.74
N ALA A 273 19.78 -22.52 -13.02
CA ALA A 273 18.78 -22.11 -13.99
C ALA A 273 17.39 -22.69 -13.68
N ILE A 274 17.32 -23.98 -13.36
CA ILE A 274 16.07 -24.64 -12.97
C ILE A 274 15.46 -23.95 -11.75
N ARG A 275 16.25 -23.76 -10.69
CA ARG A 275 15.79 -23.07 -9.47
C ARG A 275 15.28 -21.66 -9.76
N CYS A 276 15.95 -20.91 -10.64
CA CYS A 276 15.52 -19.56 -11.02
C CYS A 276 14.19 -19.57 -11.76
N HIS A 277 14.02 -20.44 -12.76
CA HIS A 277 12.76 -20.52 -13.51
C HIS A 277 11.61 -21.08 -12.70
N GLU A 278 11.84 -22.09 -11.85
CA GLU A 278 10.81 -22.60 -10.94
C GLU A 278 10.31 -21.51 -9.99
N ARG A 279 11.24 -20.75 -9.40
CA ARG A 279 10.88 -19.59 -8.56
C ARG A 279 10.10 -18.54 -9.36
N GLN A 280 10.51 -18.25 -10.60
CA GLN A 280 9.85 -17.28 -11.46
C GLN A 280 8.42 -17.74 -11.79
N ILE A 281 8.23 -19.01 -12.16
CA ILE A 281 6.93 -19.59 -12.47
C ILE A 281 6.04 -19.54 -11.22
N GLN A 282 6.51 -20.01 -10.07
CA GLN A 282 5.77 -19.96 -8.82
C GLN A 282 5.36 -18.52 -8.50
N HIS A 283 6.26 -17.55 -8.63
CA HIS A 283 5.93 -16.14 -8.40
C HIS A 283 4.85 -15.63 -9.34
N GLN A 284 4.96 -15.89 -10.65
CA GLN A 284 3.99 -15.40 -11.64
C GLN A 284 2.63 -16.11 -11.54
N GLN A 285 2.60 -17.42 -11.24
CA GLN A 285 1.36 -18.19 -11.06
C GLN A 285 0.47 -17.58 -9.98
N ARG A 286 1.08 -17.04 -8.92
CA ARG A 286 0.36 -16.33 -7.86
C ARG A 286 -0.35 -15.06 -8.33
N TRP A 287 0.03 -14.47 -9.47
CA TRP A 287 -0.64 -13.30 -10.05
C TRP A 287 -1.71 -13.67 -11.09
N VAL A 288 -1.72 -14.92 -11.53
CA VAL A 288 -2.62 -15.44 -12.58
C VAL A 288 -3.82 -16.18 -11.98
N THR A 289 -3.64 -16.75 -10.79
CA THR A 289 -4.67 -17.50 -10.05
C THR A 289 -5.61 -16.55 -9.33
#